data_AF-A0A933CCQ3-F1
#
_entry.id   AF-A0A933CCQ3-F1
#
_cell.length_a   1.000
_cell.length_b   1.000
_cell.length_c   1.000
_cell.angle_alpha   90.00
_cell.angle_beta   90.00
_cell.angle_gamma   90.00
#
_symmetry.space_group_name_H-M   'P 1'
#
loop_
_entity.id
_entity.type
_entity.pdbx_description
1 polymer ?
#
loop_
_entity_poly.entity_id
_entity_poly.type
_entity_poly.pdbx_seq_one_letter_code
_entity_poly.pdbx_strand_id
1 'polypeptide(L)'
;MGTAERAVRRLAVLVLVADPCHAVAATLRPVVAVPSAAPLVPVAATFSYDPAAALALSPAPPLALAPPAAALPRQEPAADLPALPALREAGRLARADADAAGEWNGFWHGSAALAGGPATGEVQAGPPAARTAPGLALSSPGARRAQEPVPAPRGVWSRLRSWTGRAKAWLSGKDAEQRVWVELLAATREARSAIAETGAAIEEVVGGRVGAVATRAELKLLEALQLPLTALGLDRVLPRRFPDEDAEYHDYDEVQAGLRALAAAAPDLASLVELGASLEGRKITGIRLNASAKGTEPSAKPGIVFLGTHHAREHLSTEVALRIPQWLVANRAKPEVQALLAGRDVYFVPMVNPDGAEFDHSKGRYLMHRKNMRRNPNGTVGVDLNRNYSYKWGTGGASGSPGSDTYRGPNPFSEPETQAVRDFVSGLPNVRILLSYHTFSELILYPWGHTYDPIQDARALEAYRAMARKMAAMTGYAPQQSSELYIASGDTTDWAWGEKGIFSFTFELTPASMGQGGFYPGAKAIPATVERNIAPALYLIDLADDPYRAAASKPTS
;
A
#
# COMPACT_ATOMS: atom_id res chain seq x y z
N MET A 1 57.82 32.01 6.74
CA MET A 1 58.02 30.75 5.98
C MET A 1 59.20 30.03 6.62
N GLY A 2 59.11 28.96 7.42
CA GLY A 2 58.09 27.96 7.71
C GLY A 2 58.82 26.62 7.90
N THR A 3 59.36 26.36 9.09
CA THR A 3 59.98 25.10 9.56
C THR A 3 58.88 24.12 10.03
N ALA A 4 58.97 22.78 10.06
CA ALA A 4 60.01 21.78 9.84
C ALA A 4 59.40 20.33 9.79
N GLU A 5 60.20 19.40 9.22
CA GLU A 5 60.33 17.93 9.43
C GLU A 5 59.15 16.95 9.17
N ARG A 6 59.22 16.00 8.21
CA ARG A 6 60.02 14.74 8.05
C ARG A 6 59.63 13.63 9.05
N ALA A 7 59.46 12.34 8.73
CA ALA A 7 59.63 11.51 7.51
C ALA A 7 58.90 10.15 7.74
N VAL A 8 58.16 9.61 6.76
CA VAL A 8 58.49 8.47 5.83
C VAL A 8 58.43 7.07 6.48
N ARG A 9 57.46 6.17 6.21
CA ARG A 9 57.07 5.40 4.98
C ARG A 9 57.89 4.11 4.72
N ARG A 10 57.15 2.98 4.54
CA ARG A 10 57.24 1.88 3.53
C ARG A 10 57.20 0.46 4.15
N LEU A 11 56.14 -0.32 3.85
CA LEU A 11 55.97 -1.31 2.76
C LEU A 11 56.82 -2.58 2.99
N ALA A 12 56.41 -3.83 2.75
CA ALA A 12 55.16 -4.50 2.39
C ALA A 12 55.45 -6.03 2.33
N VAL A 13 54.39 -6.82 2.11
CA VAL A 13 54.35 -8.17 1.49
C VAL A 13 54.41 -9.41 2.41
N LEU A 14 53.20 -9.94 2.66
CA LEU A 14 52.67 -11.29 2.36
C LEU A 14 53.58 -12.53 2.52
N VAL A 15 53.08 -13.57 3.24
CA VAL A 15 52.87 -14.97 2.77
C VAL A 15 52.58 -15.96 3.93
N LEU A 16 51.49 -16.74 3.73
CA LEU A 16 51.12 -18.12 4.15
C LEU A 16 51.24 -18.64 5.61
N VAL A 17 50.06 -19.03 6.13
CA VAL A 17 49.66 -20.37 6.66
C VAL A 17 50.59 -21.11 7.64
N ALA A 18 50.13 -21.32 8.88
CA ALA A 18 49.87 -22.64 9.50
C ALA A 18 49.78 -22.56 11.04
N ASP A 19 48.73 -23.17 11.60
CA ASP A 19 48.57 -23.68 12.98
C ASP A 19 49.77 -24.57 13.40
N PRO A 20 50.13 -24.78 14.70
CA PRO A 20 49.28 -25.54 15.63
C PRO A 20 49.43 -25.24 17.17
N CYS A 21 48.32 -25.42 17.90
CA CYS A 21 48.10 -26.27 19.09
C CYS A 21 49.12 -26.49 20.26
N HIS A 22 48.56 -26.45 21.50
CA HIS A 22 48.90 -27.15 22.79
C HIS A 22 50.13 -26.67 23.61
N ALA A 23 50.21 -26.65 24.96
CA ALA A 23 49.34 -26.96 26.11
C ALA A 23 50.06 -26.59 27.45
N VAL A 24 49.40 -26.85 28.60
CA VAL A 24 49.92 -27.04 30.00
C VAL A 24 50.03 -25.76 30.86
N ALA A 25 49.17 -25.43 31.85
CA ALA A 25 48.66 -26.05 33.10
C ALA A 25 49.48 -25.70 34.38
N ALA A 26 48.83 -25.08 35.38
CA ALA A 26 49.15 -25.11 36.83
C ALA A 26 48.04 -24.36 37.63
N THR A 27 47.07 -25.04 38.25
CA THR A 27 46.95 -25.39 39.70
C THR A 27 47.02 -24.24 40.71
N LEU A 28 45.92 -24.05 41.47
CA LEU A 28 45.82 -24.26 42.94
C LEU A 28 44.41 -23.88 43.48
N ARG A 29 43.75 -24.80 44.20
CA ARG A 29 42.61 -24.58 45.14
C ARG A 29 43.16 -24.56 46.59
N PRO A 30 42.41 -24.19 47.66
CA PRO A 30 41.40 -25.09 48.30
C PRO A 30 40.16 -24.38 48.94
N VAL A 31 38.94 -24.95 48.85
CA VAL A 31 38.17 -25.81 49.82
C VAL A 31 37.37 -24.99 50.85
N VAL A 32 36.05 -25.15 51.04
CA VAL A 32 35.28 -26.11 51.91
C VAL A 32 33.77 -25.95 51.52
N ALA A 33 32.83 -26.88 51.57
CA ALA A 33 32.72 -28.35 51.56
C ALA A 33 31.22 -28.70 51.33
N VAL A 34 31.03 -29.92 50.81
CA VAL A 34 29.84 -30.70 50.40
C VAL A 34 29.08 -31.23 51.67
N PRO A 35 28.01 -32.11 51.69
CA PRO A 35 27.54 -33.03 50.64
C PRO A 35 26.03 -33.43 50.53
N SER A 36 25.69 -34.02 49.37
CA SER A 36 25.07 -35.37 49.18
C SER A 36 24.41 -35.41 47.78
N ALA A 37 24.85 -36.11 46.71
CA ALA A 37 25.32 -37.47 46.43
C ALA A 37 24.22 -38.40 45.84
N ALA A 38 24.20 -38.54 44.50
CA ALA A 38 23.95 -39.78 43.75
C ALA A 38 24.28 -39.57 42.25
N PRO A 39 25.06 -40.44 41.57
CA PRO A 39 25.41 -40.28 40.15
C PRO A 39 24.51 -41.10 39.21
N LEU A 40 24.24 -40.54 38.03
CA LEU A 40 23.63 -41.21 36.88
C LEU A 40 24.69 -42.01 36.10
N VAL A 41 24.33 -43.24 35.74
CA VAL A 41 25.08 -44.17 34.87
C VAL A 41 24.88 -43.76 33.40
N PRO A 42 25.93 -43.71 32.55
CA PRO A 42 25.73 -43.63 31.11
C PRO A 42 25.59 -45.04 30.53
N VAL A 43 24.38 -45.39 30.08
CA VAL A 43 24.16 -46.58 29.25
C VAL A 43 24.40 -46.19 27.80
N ALA A 44 25.48 -46.72 27.23
CA ALA A 44 25.68 -46.78 25.79
C ALA A 44 24.70 -47.82 25.22
N ALA A 45 23.74 -47.37 24.40
CA ALA A 45 22.94 -48.25 23.56
C ALA A 45 23.41 -48.11 22.12
N THR A 46 24.16 -49.12 21.67
CA THR A 46 24.43 -49.39 20.26
C THR A 46 23.12 -49.83 19.60
N PHE A 47 22.71 -49.14 18.53
CA PHE A 47 21.68 -49.64 17.63
C PHE A 47 22.32 -50.08 16.31
N SER A 48 22.17 -51.37 16.04
CA SER A 48 22.55 -52.05 14.80
C SER A 48 21.60 -51.67 13.67
N TYR A 49 22.14 -51.35 12.49
CA TYR A 49 21.39 -51.11 11.27
C TYR A 49 21.23 -52.44 10.51
N ASP A 50 20.00 -52.87 10.30
CA ASP A 50 19.65 -54.01 9.43
C ASP A 50 19.03 -53.46 8.13
N PRO A 51 19.65 -53.65 6.95
CA PRO A 51 19.18 -53.09 5.70
C PRO A 51 18.16 -53.97 4.95
N ALA A 52 17.50 -54.94 5.58
CA ALA A 52 16.66 -55.90 4.85
C ALA A 52 15.34 -56.29 5.55
N ALA A 53 14.43 -55.33 5.79
CA ALA A 53 13.03 -55.67 6.09
C ALA A 53 12.04 -54.52 5.82
N ALA A 54 11.60 -54.36 4.57
CA ALA A 54 10.24 -53.90 4.21
C ALA A 54 10.07 -53.89 2.68
N LEU A 55 9.62 -55.02 2.12
CA LEU A 55 9.26 -55.11 0.69
C LEU A 55 7.95 -55.91 0.60
N ALA A 56 6.83 -55.19 0.57
CA ALA A 56 5.57 -55.58 -0.07
C ALA A 56 4.49 -54.51 0.15
N LEU A 57 4.49 -53.45 -0.66
CA LEU A 57 3.27 -52.71 -1.00
C LEU A 57 3.21 -52.58 -2.52
N SER A 58 2.06 -52.94 -3.08
CA SER A 58 1.78 -52.87 -4.52
C SER A 58 2.02 -51.47 -5.09
N PRO A 59 2.42 -51.36 -6.37
CA PRO A 59 2.69 -50.07 -6.98
C PRO A 59 1.39 -49.28 -7.14
N ALA A 60 1.38 -48.06 -6.59
CA ALA A 60 0.42 -47.05 -7.02
C ALA A 60 0.63 -46.75 -8.51
N PRO A 61 -0.43 -46.49 -9.29
CA PRO A 61 -0.27 -46.11 -10.69
C PRO A 61 0.58 -44.82 -10.77
N PRO A 62 1.43 -44.68 -11.80
CA PRO A 62 2.26 -43.49 -11.92
C PRO A 62 1.36 -42.26 -11.99
N LEU A 63 1.52 -41.34 -11.03
CA LEU A 63 1.09 -39.96 -11.19
C LEU A 63 1.76 -39.47 -12.47
N ALA A 64 0.97 -39.28 -13.51
CA ALA A 64 1.38 -38.56 -14.69
C ALA A 64 1.84 -37.18 -14.21
N LEU A 65 3.16 -36.98 -14.18
CA LEU A 65 3.74 -35.66 -14.13
C LEU A 65 3.07 -34.87 -15.25
N ALA A 66 2.28 -33.86 -14.88
CA ALA A 66 1.87 -32.86 -15.83
C ALA A 66 3.16 -32.40 -16.54
N PRO A 67 3.19 -32.39 -17.89
CA PRO A 67 4.39 -31.95 -18.58
C PRO A 67 4.75 -30.55 -18.06
N PRO A 68 6.06 -30.22 -17.96
CA PRO A 68 6.45 -28.87 -17.64
C PRO A 68 5.66 -27.95 -18.56
N ALA A 69 4.93 -26.99 -17.98
CA ALA A 69 4.18 -26.01 -18.76
C ALA A 69 5.09 -25.56 -19.88
N ALA A 70 4.72 -25.90 -21.12
CA ALA A 70 5.52 -25.58 -22.28
C ALA A 70 5.89 -24.11 -22.12
N ALA A 71 7.20 -23.82 -22.14
CA ALA A 71 7.68 -22.45 -22.03
C ALA A 71 6.92 -21.65 -23.07
N LEU A 72 5.93 -20.87 -22.61
CA LEU A 72 5.22 -19.94 -23.47
C LEU A 72 6.34 -19.13 -24.13
N PRO A 73 6.33 -18.99 -25.47
CA PRO A 73 7.35 -18.20 -26.13
C PRO A 73 7.44 -16.87 -25.37
N ARG A 74 8.66 -16.46 -25.01
CA ARG A 74 8.91 -15.12 -24.47
C ARG A 74 8.50 -14.12 -25.55
N GLN A 75 7.20 -13.84 -25.63
CA GLN A 75 6.72 -12.64 -26.24
C GLN A 75 7.04 -11.57 -25.21
N GLU A 76 8.04 -10.75 -25.52
CA GLU A 76 8.06 -9.42 -24.94
C GLU A 76 6.70 -8.81 -25.31
N PRO A 77 5.83 -8.45 -24.35
CA PRO A 77 4.71 -7.61 -24.73
C PRO A 77 5.32 -6.38 -25.36
N ALA A 78 4.96 -6.10 -26.62
CA ALA A 78 5.23 -4.80 -27.18
C ALA A 78 4.72 -3.76 -26.19
N ALA A 79 5.42 -2.63 -26.06
CA ALA A 79 4.88 -1.51 -25.32
C ALA A 79 3.59 -1.08 -26.03
N ASP A 80 2.45 -1.60 -25.57
CA ASP A 80 1.12 -1.29 -26.08
C ASP A 80 0.77 0.13 -25.61
N LEU A 81 1.48 1.11 -26.15
CA LEU A 81 1.13 2.51 -25.94
C LEU A 81 -0.09 2.81 -26.83
N PRO A 82 -1.13 3.45 -26.28
CA PRO A 82 -2.32 3.77 -27.06
C PRO A 82 -1.99 4.71 -28.22
N ALA A 83 -2.64 4.48 -29.36
CA ALA A 83 -2.48 5.31 -30.54
C ALA A 83 -3.02 6.74 -30.31
N LEU A 84 -2.28 7.75 -30.77
CA LEU A 84 -2.64 9.17 -30.58
C LEU A 84 -4.08 9.53 -31.02
N PRO A 85 -4.63 9.01 -32.13
CA PRO A 85 -6.03 9.28 -32.49
C PRO A 85 -7.03 8.76 -31.46
N ALA A 86 -6.80 7.58 -30.88
CA ALA A 86 -7.66 7.00 -29.87
C ALA A 86 -7.66 7.84 -28.58
N LEU A 87 -6.48 8.32 -28.15
CA LEU A 87 -6.36 9.23 -27.01
C LEU A 87 -7.08 10.56 -27.24
N ARG A 88 -7.00 11.12 -28.45
CA ARG A 88 -7.72 12.35 -28.80
C ARG A 88 -9.23 12.17 -28.73
N GLU A 89 -9.72 11.01 -29.17
CA GLU A 89 -11.14 10.68 -29.09
C GLU A 89 -11.57 10.49 -27.63
N ALA A 90 -10.81 9.72 -26.84
CA ALA A 90 -11.06 9.54 -25.41
C ALA A 90 -11.11 10.89 -24.67
N GLY A 91 -10.17 11.78 -24.96
CA GLY A 91 -10.16 13.14 -24.42
C GLY A 91 -11.37 13.98 -24.86
N ARG A 92 -11.86 13.79 -26.09
CA ARG A 92 -13.08 14.48 -26.57
C ARG A 92 -14.32 14.01 -25.81
N LEU A 93 -14.48 12.70 -25.65
CA LEU A 93 -15.59 12.10 -24.91
C LEU A 93 -15.57 12.56 -23.45
N ALA A 94 -14.40 12.49 -22.81
CA ALA A 94 -14.18 12.98 -21.45
C ALA A 94 -14.61 14.44 -21.23
N ARG A 95 -14.34 15.33 -22.21
CA ARG A 95 -14.80 16.73 -22.15
C ARG A 95 -16.31 16.86 -22.32
N ALA A 96 -16.88 16.14 -23.28
CA ALA A 96 -18.32 16.17 -23.53
C ALA A 96 -19.12 15.73 -22.29
N ASP A 97 -18.66 14.69 -21.59
CA ASP A 97 -19.30 14.22 -20.36
C ASP A 97 -19.19 15.22 -19.21
N ALA A 98 -18.03 15.89 -19.07
CA ALA A 98 -17.83 16.93 -18.06
C ALA A 98 -18.69 18.18 -18.33
N ASP A 99 -18.86 18.56 -19.60
CA ASP A 99 -19.76 19.64 -20.01
C ASP A 99 -21.23 19.27 -19.71
N ALA A 100 -21.62 18.02 -19.96
CA ALA A 100 -22.96 17.52 -19.65
C ALA A 100 -23.25 17.43 -18.14
N ALA A 101 -22.23 17.15 -17.32
CA ALA A 101 -22.33 17.16 -15.86
C ALA A 101 -22.44 18.57 -15.25
N GLY A 102 -22.32 19.62 -16.06
CA GLY A 102 -22.42 21.01 -15.60
C GLY A 102 -21.18 21.52 -14.84
N GLU A 103 -20.09 20.76 -14.82
CA GLU A 103 -18.89 21.07 -14.05
C GLU A 103 -17.94 22.07 -14.74
N TRP A 104 -18.28 22.51 -15.96
CA TRP A 104 -17.48 23.47 -16.76
C TRP A 104 -17.94 24.94 -16.68
N ASN A 105 -19.01 25.26 -15.95
CA ASN A 105 -19.45 26.65 -15.80
C ASN A 105 -18.79 27.34 -14.60
N GLY A 106 -17.54 27.79 -14.79
CA GLY A 106 -16.88 28.63 -13.79
C GLY A 106 -15.61 29.37 -14.20
N PHE A 107 -14.99 29.09 -15.35
CA PHE A 107 -13.66 29.64 -15.65
C PHE A 107 -13.45 30.27 -17.03
N TRP A 108 -14.50 30.39 -17.85
CA TRP A 108 -14.40 30.94 -19.20
C TRP A 108 -15.41 32.05 -19.49
N HIS A 109 -15.49 33.10 -18.66
CA HIS A 109 -15.89 34.43 -19.13
C HIS A 109 -15.37 35.52 -18.17
N GLY A 110 -14.66 36.53 -18.70
CA GLY A 110 -14.53 37.83 -18.01
C GLY A 110 -13.15 38.47 -17.97
N SER A 111 -12.59 38.86 -19.11
CA SER A 111 -11.71 40.05 -19.17
C SER A 111 -11.82 40.71 -20.54
N ALA A 112 -12.76 41.65 -20.66
CA ALA A 112 -12.66 42.87 -21.47
C ALA A 112 -13.98 43.65 -21.39
N ALA A 113 -13.98 44.77 -20.65
CA ALA A 113 -14.60 46.05 -21.05
C ALA A 113 -14.66 47.01 -19.85
N LEU A 114 -13.75 47.98 -19.83
CA LEU A 114 -13.99 49.28 -19.20
C LEU A 114 -14.81 50.12 -20.18
N ALA A 115 -15.97 50.64 -19.75
CA ALA A 115 -16.48 51.96 -20.17
C ALA A 115 -17.82 52.28 -19.45
N GLY A 116 -17.89 53.46 -18.83
CA GLY A 116 -19.12 54.26 -18.69
C GLY A 116 -19.88 54.15 -17.37
N GLY A 117 -19.79 55.19 -16.52
CA GLY A 117 -20.91 55.60 -15.66
C GLY A 117 -21.97 56.38 -16.48
N PRO A 118 -22.93 57.11 -15.87
CA PRO A 118 -23.17 57.32 -14.43
C PRO A 118 -24.66 57.17 -14.03
N ALA A 119 -25.01 57.75 -12.87
CA ALA A 119 -26.35 58.09 -12.36
C ALA A 119 -27.03 56.98 -11.52
N THR A 120 -27.83 57.20 -10.47
CA THR A 120 -28.25 58.31 -9.57
C THR A 120 -29.31 57.67 -8.65
N GLY A 121 -29.56 58.20 -7.45
CA GLY A 121 -30.80 57.93 -6.68
C GLY A 121 -30.64 56.81 -5.65
N GLU A 122 -30.41 57.10 -4.37
CA GLU A 122 -31.45 57.39 -3.36
C GLU A 122 -32.58 56.35 -3.35
N VAL A 123 -32.77 55.65 -2.22
CA VAL A 123 -33.85 55.94 -1.27
C VAL A 123 -33.53 55.29 0.08
N GLN A 124 -33.70 56.10 1.13
CA GLN A 124 -33.65 55.81 2.56
C GLN A 124 -34.82 54.91 3.02
N ALA A 125 -34.63 54.18 4.12
CA ALA A 125 -35.36 54.45 5.38
C ALA A 125 -35.15 53.31 6.40
N GLY A 126 -34.27 53.60 7.37
CA GLY A 126 -34.50 53.61 8.82
C GLY A 126 -35.42 52.64 9.58
N PRO A 127 -35.18 52.53 10.91
CA PRO A 127 -35.45 51.37 11.78
C PRO A 127 -36.48 51.80 12.87
N PRO A 128 -36.40 51.50 14.19
CA PRO A 128 -35.78 50.43 14.99
C PRO A 128 -36.74 49.85 16.08
N ALA A 129 -36.26 48.96 16.97
CA ALA A 129 -36.15 49.25 18.42
C ALA A 129 -36.09 48.00 19.31
N ALA A 130 -35.29 48.15 20.36
CA ALA A 130 -34.89 47.18 21.37
C ALA A 130 -35.95 46.88 22.44
N ARG A 131 -35.69 45.84 23.25
CA ARG A 131 -35.90 45.85 24.72
C ARG A 131 -35.12 44.73 25.40
N THR A 132 -34.61 45.03 26.60
CA THR A 132 -33.68 44.23 27.42
C THR A 132 -34.32 43.69 28.70
N ALA A 133 -33.88 42.47 29.08
CA ALA A 133 -33.64 41.90 30.44
C ALA A 133 -34.84 41.47 31.33
N PRO A 134 -34.65 40.65 32.42
CA PRO A 134 -33.60 39.64 32.75
C PRO A 134 -34.18 38.30 33.34
N GLY A 135 -33.34 37.27 33.60
CA GLY A 135 -33.67 36.22 34.61
C GLY A 135 -33.08 34.80 34.43
N LEU A 136 -32.08 34.49 35.26
CA LEU A 136 -31.80 33.23 35.99
C LEU A 136 -31.85 31.83 35.32
N ALA A 137 -30.72 31.11 35.51
CA ALA A 137 -30.58 29.72 36.00
C ALA A 137 -30.01 28.63 35.06
N LEU A 138 -28.93 28.03 35.57
CA LEU A 138 -28.55 26.61 35.58
C LEU A 138 -27.93 25.95 34.33
N SER A 139 -26.88 25.19 34.66
CA SER A 139 -25.91 24.48 33.83
C SER A 139 -26.36 23.10 33.37
N SER A 140 -26.06 22.76 32.11
CA SER A 140 -25.70 21.41 31.63
C SER A 140 -25.01 21.49 30.25
N PRO A 141 -24.12 20.55 29.88
CA PRO A 141 -23.10 20.75 28.85
C PRO A 141 -23.65 20.54 27.44
N GLY A 142 -23.57 21.58 26.61
CA GLY A 142 -23.90 21.55 25.20
C GLY A 142 -22.78 20.98 24.34
N ALA A 143 -23.16 20.05 23.46
CA ALA A 143 -22.59 19.70 22.17
C ALA A 143 -21.28 20.41 21.78
N ARG A 144 -20.19 19.64 21.60
CA ARG A 144 -19.03 20.13 20.86
C ARG A 144 -19.43 20.30 19.39
N ARG A 145 -19.41 21.55 18.94
CA ARG A 145 -19.38 21.96 17.53
C ARG A 145 -18.45 21.04 16.74
N ALA A 146 -18.94 20.53 15.62
CA ALA A 146 -18.09 20.07 14.53
C ALA A 146 -17.09 21.19 14.22
N GLN A 147 -15.79 20.89 14.33
CA GLN A 147 -14.75 21.79 13.87
C GLN A 147 -14.92 21.95 12.37
N GLU A 148 -15.15 23.19 11.93
CA GLU A 148 -15.07 23.55 10.52
C GLU A 148 -13.68 23.14 10.00
N PRO A 149 -13.59 22.59 8.77
CA PRO A 149 -12.32 22.20 8.19
C PRO A 149 -11.42 23.43 8.07
N VAL A 150 -10.23 23.33 8.65
CA VAL A 150 -9.17 24.34 8.52
C VAL A 150 -8.87 24.51 7.02
N PRO A 151 -9.08 25.70 6.43
CA PRO A 151 -8.80 25.90 5.02
C PRO A 151 -7.28 25.82 4.79
N ALA A 152 -6.89 25.03 3.77
CA ALA A 152 -5.52 24.95 3.31
C ALA A 152 -4.93 26.36 3.04
N PRO A 153 -3.62 26.58 3.28
CA PRO A 153 -3.01 27.90 3.14
C PRO A 153 -3.19 28.43 1.72
N ARG A 154 -3.91 29.55 1.59
CA ARG A 154 -4.30 30.23 0.33
C ARG A 154 -3.12 30.82 -0.47
N GLY A 155 -1.87 30.51 -0.12
CA GLY A 155 -0.67 31.20 -0.63
C GLY A 155 0.04 30.56 -1.82
N VAL A 156 -0.13 29.26 -2.07
CA VAL A 156 0.58 28.55 -3.16
C VAL A 156 -0.28 28.47 -4.45
N TRP A 157 -1.60 28.62 -4.31
CA TRP A 157 -2.58 28.18 -5.31
C TRP A 157 -3.11 29.27 -6.25
N SER A 158 -2.66 30.52 -6.13
CA SER A 158 -3.21 31.68 -6.87
C SER A 158 -2.51 32.01 -8.20
N ARG A 159 -1.72 31.10 -8.78
CA ARG A 159 -1.02 31.33 -10.07
C ARG A 159 -1.24 30.24 -11.11
N LEU A 160 -2.48 29.80 -11.28
CA LEU A 160 -2.92 29.05 -12.46
C LEU A 160 -3.15 30.03 -13.63
N ARG A 161 -2.07 30.39 -14.34
CA ARG A 161 -2.20 30.87 -15.72
C ARG A 161 -2.18 29.63 -16.64
N SER A 162 -2.85 29.69 -17.78
CA SER A 162 -2.69 28.70 -18.85
C SER A 162 -1.22 28.67 -19.29
N TRP A 163 -0.50 27.57 -19.05
CA TRP A 163 0.95 27.47 -19.29
C TRP A 163 1.27 26.37 -20.31
N THR A 164 1.11 26.68 -21.60
CA THR A 164 1.68 25.87 -22.69
C THR A 164 3.20 26.05 -22.82
N GLY A 165 3.79 27.08 -22.17
CA GLY A 165 5.21 27.42 -22.30
C GLY A 165 6.19 26.73 -21.33
N ARG A 166 5.76 26.31 -20.13
CA ARG A 166 6.67 25.84 -19.06
C ARG A 166 7.10 24.39 -19.25
N ALA A 167 6.17 23.54 -19.70
CA ALA A 167 6.47 22.18 -20.11
C ALA A 167 7.59 22.17 -21.18
N LYS A 168 7.53 23.11 -22.14
CA LYS A 168 8.49 23.23 -23.24
C LYS A 168 9.94 23.50 -22.80
N ALA A 169 10.15 24.29 -21.74
CA ALA A 169 11.49 24.58 -21.21
C ALA A 169 12.10 23.37 -20.49
N TRP A 170 11.30 22.60 -19.75
CA TRP A 170 11.76 21.42 -19.02
C TRP A 170 12.01 20.20 -19.94
N LEU A 171 11.21 20.07 -20.99
CA LEU A 171 11.43 19.11 -22.09
C LEU A 171 12.77 19.29 -22.82
N SER A 172 13.57 20.32 -22.55
CA SER A 172 14.91 20.46 -23.14
C SER A 172 16.00 19.61 -22.44
N GLY A 173 15.72 19.02 -21.28
CA GLY A 173 16.61 18.09 -20.57
C GLY A 173 16.76 16.73 -21.30
N LYS A 174 17.90 16.04 -21.13
CA LYS A 174 18.26 14.83 -21.90
C LYS A 174 17.80 13.49 -21.30
N ASP A 175 17.20 13.45 -20.11
CA ASP A 175 16.90 12.18 -19.43
C ASP A 175 15.45 11.73 -19.64
N ALA A 176 15.26 10.64 -20.37
CA ALA A 176 13.95 10.03 -20.64
C ALA A 176 13.28 9.44 -19.38
N GLU A 177 14.07 9.15 -18.34
CA GLU A 177 13.58 8.59 -17.08
C GLU A 177 13.08 9.64 -16.08
N GLN A 178 13.29 10.93 -16.38
CA GLN A 178 12.91 12.00 -15.47
C GLN A 178 11.39 12.05 -15.31
N ARG A 179 10.93 11.81 -14.09
CA ARG A 179 9.51 11.87 -13.70
C ARG A 179 9.08 13.31 -13.42
N VAL A 180 7.88 13.66 -13.83
CA VAL A 180 7.21 14.92 -13.51
C VAL A 180 5.95 14.68 -12.72
N TRP A 181 5.60 15.65 -11.89
CA TRP A 181 4.25 15.79 -11.39
C TRP A 181 3.39 16.52 -12.41
N VAL A 182 2.23 15.99 -12.72
CA VAL A 182 1.26 16.58 -13.64
C VAL A 182 -0.06 16.74 -12.91
N GLU A 183 -0.64 17.94 -13.01
CA GLU A 183 -2.00 18.22 -12.57
C GLU A 183 -2.90 18.33 -13.78
N LEU A 184 -4.00 17.58 -13.81
CA LEU A 184 -4.98 17.59 -14.90
C LEU A 184 -6.39 17.88 -14.37
N LEU A 185 -7.21 18.57 -15.16
CA LEU A 185 -8.66 18.62 -14.92
C LEU A 185 -9.30 17.37 -15.52
N ALA A 186 -9.85 16.50 -14.67
CA ALA A 186 -10.47 15.23 -15.06
C ALA A 186 -11.54 14.82 -14.03
N ALA A 187 -12.73 15.39 -14.18
CA ALA A 187 -13.78 15.26 -13.20
C ALA A 187 -14.59 13.95 -13.32
N THR A 188 -14.68 13.39 -14.53
CA THR A 188 -15.31 12.08 -14.76
C THR A 188 -14.29 10.96 -14.60
N ARG A 189 -14.74 9.79 -14.14
CA ARG A 189 -13.89 8.59 -14.00
C ARG A 189 -13.37 8.11 -15.36
N GLU A 190 -14.11 8.36 -16.44
CA GLU A 190 -13.76 8.05 -17.82
C GLU A 190 -12.56 8.90 -18.28
N ALA A 191 -12.55 10.20 -17.93
CA ALA A 191 -11.41 11.07 -18.17
C ALA A 191 -10.16 10.59 -17.42
N ARG A 192 -10.33 10.14 -16.18
CA ARG A 192 -9.26 9.59 -15.35
C ARG A 192 -8.74 8.26 -15.91
N SER A 193 -9.61 7.40 -16.43
CA SER A 193 -9.19 6.21 -17.16
C SER A 193 -8.40 6.55 -18.42
N ALA A 194 -8.80 7.54 -19.19
CA ALA A 194 -8.02 7.99 -20.34
C ALA A 194 -6.61 8.49 -19.96
N ILE A 195 -6.47 9.12 -18.78
CA ILE A 195 -5.17 9.46 -18.20
C ILE A 195 -4.37 8.20 -17.85
N ALA A 196 -4.98 7.24 -17.15
CA ALA A 196 -4.32 6.00 -16.75
C ALA A 196 -3.84 5.16 -17.95
N GLU A 197 -4.60 5.14 -19.05
CA GLU A 197 -4.22 4.46 -20.30
C GLU A 197 -2.94 5.02 -20.94
N THR A 198 -2.57 6.26 -20.63
CA THR A 198 -1.28 6.80 -21.10
C THR A 198 -0.08 6.13 -20.45
N GLY A 199 -0.28 5.45 -19.32
CA GLY A 199 0.77 4.91 -18.44
C GLY A 199 1.17 5.84 -17.30
N ALA A 200 0.66 7.08 -17.26
CA ALA A 200 0.85 7.97 -16.12
C ALA A 200 0.23 7.37 -14.85
N ALA A 201 0.95 7.42 -13.74
CA ALA A 201 0.45 6.96 -12.44
C ALA A 201 -0.42 8.05 -11.82
N ILE A 202 -1.73 7.81 -11.68
CA ILE A 202 -2.61 8.70 -10.93
C ILE A 202 -2.36 8.50 -9.44
N GLU A 203 -1.96 9.57 -8.76
CA GLU A 203 -1.57 9.57 -7.35
C GLU A 203 -2.63 10.19 -6.44
N GLU A 204 -3.45 11.10 -6.97
CA GLU A 204 -4.60 11.66 -6.22
C GLU A 204 -5.72 12.11 -7.15
N VAL A 205 -6.94 12.08 -6.61
CA VAL A 205 -8.15 12.64 -7.24
C VAL A 205 -8.85 13.53 -6.22
N VAL A 206 -8.78 14.86 -6.43
CA VAL A 206 -9.32 15.84 -5.47
C VAL A 206 -10.10 16.93 -6.20
N GLY A 207 -11.42 16.99 -5.97
CA GLY A 207 -12.29 18.07 -6.48
C GLY A 207 -12.23 18.21 -8.00
N GLY A 208 -12.33 17.10 -8.73
CA GLY A 208 -12.27 17.05 -10.19
C GLY A 208 -10.88 17.26 -10.80
N ARG A 209 -9.83 17.33 -9.96
CA ARG A 209 -8.43 17.38 -10.38
C ARG A 209 -7.75 16.05 -10.14
N VAL A 210 -6.83 15.72 -11.03
CA VAL A 210 -5.94 14.58 -10.94
C VAL A 210 -4.53 15.07 -10.73
N GLY A 211 -3.87 14.59 -9.68
CA GLY A 211 -2.43 14.61 -9.55
C GLY A 211 -1.86 13.30 -10.06
N ALA A 212 -0.88 13.36 -10.96
CA ALA A 212 -0.28 12.18 -11.57
C ALA A 212 1.24 12.32 -11.69
N VAL A 213 1.95 11.19 -11.62
CA VAL A 213 3.36 11.10 -12.00
C VAL A 213 3.46 10.56 -13.42
N ALA A 214 4.23 11.23 -14.25
CA ALA A 214 4.44 10.83 -15.64
C ALA A 214 5.91 10.87 -16.03
N THR A 215 6.33 9.92 -16.87
CA THR A 215 7.54 10.01 -17.67
C THR A 215 7.39 11.07 -18.75
N ARG A 216 8.50 11.45 -19.37
CA ARG A 216 8.47 12.34 -20.53
C ARG A 216 7.69 11.77 -21.71
N ALA A 217 7.69 10.44 -21.90
CA ALA A 217 6.94 9.80 -22.96
C ALA A 217 5.44 9.86 -22.68
N GLU A 218 5.04 9.56 -21.44
CA GLU A 218 3.65 9.64 -20.97
C GLU A 218 3.11 11.07 -21.02
N LEU A 219 3.93 12.09 -20.70
CA LEU A 219 3.50 13.49 -20.80
C LEU A 219 3.05 13.87 -22.22
N LYS A 220 3.70 13.35 -23.27
CA LYS A 220 3.28 13.59 -24.66
C LYS A 220 1.92 12.94 -24.97
N LEU A 221 1.64 11.79 -24.35
CA LEU A 221 0.36 11.10 -24.48
C LEU A 221 -0.74 11.86 -23.71
N LEU A 222 -0.43 12.38 -22.52
CA LEU A 222 -1.33 13.24 -21.75
C LEU A 222 -1.69 14.52 -22.53
N GLU A 223 -0.72 15.16 -23.19
CA GLU A 223 -0.98 16.31 -24.08
C GLU A 223 -1.94 15.95 -25.22
N ALA A 224 -1.89 14.71 -25.72
CA ALA A 224 -2.79 14.24 -26.78
C ALA A 224 -4.24 14.06 -26.32
N LEU A 225 -4.49 13.89 -25.02
CA LEU A 225 -5.84 13.91 -24.45
C LEU A 225 -6.49 15.31 -24.57
N GLN A 226 -5.70 16.37 -24.75
CA GLN A 226 -6.18 17.76 -24.78
C GLN A 226 -6.95 18.17 -23.51
N LEU A 227 -6.66 17.53 -22.38
CA LEU A 227 -7.13 17.97 -21.08
C LEU A 227 -6.28 19.16 -20.61
N PRO A 228 -6.88 20.14 -19.92
CA PRO A 228 -6.10 21.20 -19.28
C PRO A 228 -5.11 20.58 -18.29
N LEU A 229 -3.80 20.78 -18.52
CA LEU A 229 -2.74 20.22 -17.69
C LEU A 229 -1.69 21.24 -17.31
N THR A 230 -1.07 21.03 -16.15
CA THR A 230 0.14 21.72 -15.69
C THR A 230 1.18 20.69 -15.28
N ALA A 231 2.43 20.85 -15.71
CA ALA A 231 3.54 19.99 -15.31
C ALA A 231 4.55 20.74 -14.43
N LEU A 232 5.00 20.08 -13.36
CA LEU A 232 5.97 20.56 -12.39
C LEU A 232 7.05 19.49 -12.17
N GLY A 233 8.28 19.91 -11.88
CA GLY A 233 9.32 18.98 -11.44
C GLY A 233 8.98 18.39 -10.07
N LEU A 234 9.20 17.09 -9.87
CA LEU A 234 8.93 16.41 -8.59
C LEU A 234 9.65 17.05 -7.40
N ASP A 235 10.84 17.63 -7.62
CA ASP A 235 11.58 18.41 -6.62
C ASP A 235 10.79 19.56 -6.00
N ARG A 236 9.82 20.09 -6.72
CA ARG A 236 9.03 21.25 -6.29
C ARG A 236 7.78 20.87 -5.51
N VAL A 237 7.40 19.60 -5.55
CA VAL A 237 6.16 19.09 -4.96
C VAL A 237 6.45 18.35 -3.65
N LEU A 238 7.66 17.81 -3.49
CA LEU A 238 7.95 16.85 -2.42
C LEU A 238 9.17 17.21 -1.57
N PRO A 239 9.07 17.03 -0.23
CA PRO A 239 10.24 17.05 0.63
C PRO A 239 11.17 15.89 0.24
N ARG A 240 12.47 16.18 0.09
CA ARG A 240 13.42 15.22 -0.49
C ARG A 240 14.23 14.43 0.51
N ARG A 241 14.45 14.94 1.72
CA ARG A 241 15.25 14.30 2.78
C ARG A 241 14.35 13.36 3.58
N PHE A 242 14.88 12.21 3.99
CA PHE A 242 14.28 11.37 5.02
C PHE A 242 14.63 12.04 6.35
N PRO A 243 13.69 12.70 7.01
CA PRO A 243 14.02 13.53 8.16
C PRO A 243 14.22 12.64 9.39
N ASP A 244 15.09 13.07 10.32
CA ASP A 244 15.40 12.27 11.52
C ASP A 244 14.14 12.05 12.39
N GLU A 245 13.14 12.93 12.29
CA GLU A 245 11.82 12.78 12.93
C GLU A 245 10.96 11.66 12.34
N ASP A 246 11.29 11.14 11.16
CA ASP A 246 10.62 10.00 10.53
C ASP A 246 11.26 8.66 10.86
N ALA A 247 12.27 8.63 11.74
CA ALA A 247 12.94 7.40 12.18
C ALA A 247 12.03 6.41 12.96
N GLU A 248 10.75 6.76 13.19
CA GLU A 248 9.75 5.82 13.73
C GLU A 248 9.13 4.91 12.64
N TYR A 249 9.29 5.24 11.35
CA TYR A 249 8.98 4.27 10.29
C TYR A 249 10.01 3.15 10.30
N HIS A 250 9.53 1.90 10.29
CA HIS A 250 10.39 0.73 10.36
C HIS A 250 11.00 0.42 8.99
N ASP A 251 12.31 0.20 8.98
CA ASP A 251 12.98 -0.48 7.85
C ASP A 251 12.64 -1.98 7.82
N TYR A 252 13.14 -2.68 6.80
CA TYR A 252 12.91 -4.13 6.68
C TYR A 252 13.38 -4.92 7.93
N ASP A 253 14.57 -4.65 8.44
CA ASP A 253 15.14 -5.42 9.55
C ASP A 253 14.39 -5.15 10.86
N GLU A 254 13.94 -3.92 11.06
CA GLU A 254 13.12 -3.49 12.18
C GLU A 254 11.71 -4.10 12.12
N VAL A 255 11.08 -4.19 10.94
CA VAL A 255 9.82 -4.94 10.76
C VAL A 255 10.01 -6.41 11.15
N GLN A 256 11.08 -7.05 10.65
CA GLN A 256 11.37 -8.45 10.97
C GLN A 256 11.63 -8.64 12.47
N ALA A 257 12.33 -7.69 13.11
CA ALA A 257 12.56 -7.70 14.56
C ALA A 257 11.24 -7.53 15.33
N GLY A 258 10.36 -6.63 14.91
CA GLY A 258 9.04 -6.42 15.50
C GLY A 258 8.15 -7.66 15.42
N LEU A 259 8.13 -8.36 14.28
CA LEU A 259 7.40 -9.61 14.10
C LEU A 259 7.95 -10.72 15.02
N ARG A 260 9.29 -10.88 15.08
CA ARG A 260 9.94 -11.85 15.99
C ARG A 260 9.63 -11.54 17.46
N ALA A 261 9.70 -10.27 17.85
CA ALA A 261 9.39 -9.83 19.21
C ALA A 261 7.93 -10.13 19.57
N LEU A 262 6.99 -9.88 18.66
CA LEU A 262 5.57 -10.18 18.87
C LEU A 262 5.32 -11.69 19.04
N ALA A 263 5.94 -12.52 18.18
CA ALA A 263 5.85 -13.97 18.29
C ALA A 263 6.42 -14.48 19.62
N ALA A 264 7.54 -13.92 20.09
CA ALA A 264 8.16 -14.26 21.36
C ALA A 264 7.35 -13.78 22.58
N ALA A 265 6.66 -12.65 22.48
CA ALA A 265 5.84 -12.09 23.55
C ALA A 265 4.52 -12.83 23.78
N ALA A 266 3.98 -13.48 22.74
CA ALA A 266 2.73 -14.23 22.82
C ALA A 266 2.82 -15.58 22.10
N PRO A 267 3.73 -16.50 22.52
CA PRO A 267 3.97 -17.76 21.82
C PRO A 267 2.75 -18.69 21.83
N ASP A 268 1.83 -18.51 22.78
CA ASP A 268 0.54 -19.20 22.87
C ASP A 268 -0.48 -18.73 21.83
N LEU A 269 -0.27 -17.57 21.19
CA LEU A 269 -1.18 -16.99 20.20
C LEU A 269 -0.54 -16.71 18.84
N ALA A 270 0.68 -16.17 18.84
CA ALA A 270 1.34 -15.62 17.66
C ALA A 270 2.34 -16.61 17.06
N SER A 271 2.46 -16.64 15.73
CA SER A 271 3.43 -17.46 15.01
C SER A 271 3.90 -16.72 13.75
N LEU A 272 5.19 -16.78 13.45
CA LEU A 272 5.72 -16.26 12.18
C LEU A 272 5.23 -17.14 11.03
N VAL A 273 4.93 -16.51 9.90
CA VAL A 273 4.64 -17.18 8.63
C VAL A 273 5.52 -16.58 7.54
N GLU A 274 6.08 -17.42 6.68
CA GLU A 274 6.89 -16.99 5.54
C GLU A 274 6.11 -17.26 4.26
N LEU A 275 5.91 -16.22 3.43
CA LEU A 275 5.16 -16.31 2.19
C LEU A 275 6.06 -16.69 1.00
N GLY A 276 7.33 -16.28 1.08
CA GLY A 276 8.30 -16.41 0.00
C GLY A 276 9.45 -15.42 0.20
N ALA A 277 10.19 -15.15 -0.88
CA ALA A 277 11.26 -14.16 -0.90
C ALA A 277 11.07 -13.17 -2.05
N SER A 278 11.56 -11.95 -1.85
CA SER A 278 11.63 -10.91 -2.87
C SER A 278 12.76 -11.19 -3.89
N LEU A 279 12.87 -10.33 -4.90
CA LEU A 279 13.93 -10.40 -5.92
C LEU A 279 15.36 -10.30 -5.35
N GLU A 280 15.56 -9.54 -4.28
CA GLU A 280 16.85 -9.40 -3.59
C GLU A 280 17.03 -10.42 -2.44
N GLY A 281 16.12 -11.39 -2.31
CA GLY A 281 16.21 -12.48 -1.35
C GLY A 281 15.73 -12.13 0.07
N ARG A 282 15.07 -10.99 0.27
CA ARG A 282 14.44 -10.65 1.55
C ARG A 282 13.20 -11.51 1.75
N LYS A 283 13.03 -12.05 2.96
CA LYS A 283 11.88 -12.88 3.29
C LYS A 283 10.63 -12.02 3.42
N ILE A 284 9.56 -12.42 2.75
CA ILE A 284 8.24 -11.83 2.93
C ILE A 284 7.61 -12.54 4.12
N THR A 285 7.75 -11.93 5.29
CA THR A 285 7.33 -12.50 6.58
C THR A 285 6.05 -11.83 7.07
N GLY A 286 5.14 -12.62 7.63
CA GLY A 286 3.98 -12.15 8.36
C GLY A 286 3.88 -12.73 9.76
N ILE A 287 2.85 -12.31 10.49
CA ILE A 287 2.45 -12.88 11.78
C ILE A 287 1.03 -13.45 11.67
N ARG A 288 0.87 -14.68 12.15
CA ARG A 288 -0.42 -15.34 12.35
C ARG A 288 -0.81 -15.25 13.83
N LEU A 289 -2.03 -14.85 14.12
CA LEU A 289 -2.64 -14.90 15.44
C LEU A 289 -3.74 -15.97 15.45
N ASN A 290 -3.50 -17.06 16.19
CA ASN A 290 -4.45 -18.15 16.37
C ASN A 290 -4.26 -18.81 17.74
N ALA A 291 -5.32 -18.82 18.55
CA ALA A 291 -5.26 -19.35 19.91
C ALA A 291 -5.23 -20.90 20.01
N SER A 292 -5.48 -21.63 18.91
CA SER A 292 -5.57 -23.10 18.95
C SER A 292 -4.79 -23.83 17.86
N ALA A 293 -4.07 -23.10 17.00
CA ALA A 293 -3.22 -23.67 15.96
C ALA A 293 -1.90 -22.89 15.89
N LYS A 294 -0.83 -23.57 15.51
CA LYS A 294 0.52 -23.02 15.39
C LYS A 294 1.07 -23.23 13.99
N GLY A 295 2.09 -22.44 13.64
CA GLY A 295 2.78 -22.55 12.35
C GLY A 295 1.92 -22.07 11.18
N THR A 296 2.17 -22.64 10.00
CA THR A 296 1.58 -22.22 8.71
C THR A 296 0.39 -23.08 8.26
N GLU A 297 0.08 -24.17 8.96
CA GLU A 297 -0.97 -25.10 8.54
C GLU A 297 -2.36 -24.46 8.60
N PRO A 298 -3.22 -24.65 7.58
CA PRO A 298 -4.55 -24.06 7.54
C PRO A 298 -5.39 -24.45 8.75
N SER A 299 -6.02 -23.47 9.40
CA SER A 299 -6.99 -23.74 10.47
C SER A 299 -8.36 -24.05 9.89
N ALA A 300 -9.18 -24.81 10.63
CA ALA A 300 -10.62 -24.88 10.36
C ALA A 300 -11.35 -23.58 10.73
N LYS A 301 -10.71 -22.68 11.50
CA LYS A 301 -11.27 -21.38 11.86
C LYS A 301 -11.32 -20.46 10.64
N PRO A 302 -12.39 -19.67 10.46
CA PRO A 302 -12.45 -18.71 9.39
C PRO A 302 -11.34 -17.67 9.49
N GLY A 303 -10.72 -17.38 8.34
CA GLY A 303 -9.48 -16.63 8.25
C GLY A 303 -9.61 -15.27 7.56
N ILE A 304 -8.67 -14.40 7.88
CA ILE A 304 -8.53 -13.07 7.28
C ILE A 304 -7.06 -12.72 7.10
N VAL A 305 -6.74 -12.09 5.97
CA VAL A 305 -5.37 -11.63 5.65
C VAL A 305 -5.34 -10.11 5.52
N PHE A 306 -4.39 -9.48 6.19
CA PHE A 306 -4.05 -8.08 6.05
C PHE A 306 -2.68 -7.95 5.39
N LEU A 307 -2.59 -7.16 4.33
CA LEU A 307 -1.36 -6.89 3.58
C LEU A 307 -0.99 -5.41 3.71
N GLY A 308 0.30 -5.11 3.73
CA GLY A 308 0.85 -3.76 3.64
C GLY A 308 1.97 -3.68 2.61
N THR A 309 2.23 -2.47 2.14
CA THR A 309 3.40 -2.11 1.33
C THR A 309 3.53 -2.97 0.08
N HIS A 310 2.48 -3.01 -0.74
CA HIS A 310 2.61 -3.38 -2.14
C HIS A 310 3.38 -2.32 -2.92
N HIS A 311 3.12 -1.04 -2.64
CA HIS A 311 3.89 0.07 -3.21
C HIS A 311 4.95 0.56 -2.22
N ALA A 312 6.16 0.72 -2.73
CA ALA A 312 7.37 0.98 -1.93
C ALA A 312 7.33 2.26 -1.08
N ARG A 313 6.83 3.37 -1.63
CA ARG A 313 6.75 4.67 -0.94
C ARG A 313 5.64 4.80 0.10
N GLU A 314 4.81 3.77 0.29
CA GLU A 314 3.61 3.83 1.16
C GLU A 314 3.91 3.31 2.57
N HIS A 315 4.96 3.84 3.20
CA HIS A 315 5.52 3.34 4.47
C HIS A 315 4.50 3.28 5.62
N LEU A 316 3.49 4.15 5.63
CA LEU A 316 2.43 4.13 6.63
C LEU A 316 1.57 2.86 6.56
N SER A 317 1.46 2.23 5.40
CA SER A 317 0.79 0.93 5.26
C SER A 317 1.55 -0.21 5.97
N THR A 318 2.89 -0.16 5.98
CA THR A 318 3.72 -1.06 6.81
C THR A 318 3.36 -0.92 8.27
N GLU A 319 3.32 0.32 8.78
CA GLU A 319 3.13 0.61 10.19
C GLU A 319 1.76 0.15 10.69
N VAL A 320 0.70 0.38 9.91
CA VAL A 320 -0.65 -0.06 10.28
C VAL A 320 -0.71 -1.59 10.35
N ALA A 321 -0.17 -2.28 9.35
CA ALA A 321 -0.16 -3.74 9.29
C ALA A 321 0.74 -4.38 10.36
N LEU A 322 1.79 -3.70 10.83
CA LEU A 322 2.67 -4.16 11.90
C LEU A 322 2.08 -3.88 13.31
N ARG A 323 1.47 -2.70 13.51
CA ARG A 323 1.05 -2.23 14.85
C ARG A 323 -0.33 -2.73 15.27
N ILE A 324 -1.25 -3.02 14.33
CA ILE A 324 -2.54 -3.64 14.68
C ILE A 324 -2.36 -5.02 15.36
N PRO A 325 -1.56 -5.97 14.86
CA PRO A 325 -1.38 -7.24 15.57
C PRO A 325 -0.66 -7.07 16.92
N GLN A 326 0.24 -6.10 17.07
CA GLN A 326 0.80 -5.73 18.38
C GLN A 326 -0.29 -5.24 19.33
N TRP A 327 -1.21 -4.38 18.85
CA TRP A 327 -2.34 -3.92 19.62
C TRP A 327 -3.28 -5.06 20.02
N LEU A 328 -3.60 -5.98 19.09
CA LEU A 328 -4.44 -7.16 19.37
C LEU A 328 -3.85 -8.01 20.49
N VAL A 329 -2.54 -8.29 20.44
CA VAL A 329 -1.84 -9.05 21.48
C VAL A 329 -1.85 -8.30 22.82
N ALA A 330 -1.54 -7.00 22.82
CA ALA A 330 -1.55 -6.17 24.03
C ALA A 330 -2.95 -6.07 24.67
N ASN A 331 -4.01 -6.17 23.86
CA ASN A 331 -5.41 -6.04 24.28
C ASN A 331 -6.15 -7.39 24.33
N ARG A 332 -5.45 -8.53 24.25
CA ARG A 332 -6.06 -9.88 24.17
C ARG A 332 -6.92 -10.28 25.37
N ALA A 333 -6.79 -9.56 26.50
CA ALA A 333 -7.60 -9.77 27.69
C ALA A 333 -8.98 -9.08 27.63
N LYS A 334 -9.21 -8.17 26.66
CA LYS A 334 -10.52 -7.56 26.45
C LYS A 334 -11.50 -8.62 25.91
N PRO A 335 -12.72 -8.76 26.46
CA PRO A 335 -13.65 -9.81 26.06
C PRO A 335 -13.93 -9.86 24.55
N GLU A 336 -14.08 -8.70 23.90
CA GLU A 336 -14.32 -8.60 22.47
C GLU A 336 -13.12 -9.09 21.65
N VAL A 337 -11.89 -8.73 22.04
CA VAL A 337 -10.67 -9.17 21.35
C VAL A 337 -10.42 -10.66 21.59
N GLN A 338 -10.64 -11.13 22.82
CA GLN A 338 -10.51 -12.53 23.18
C GLN A 338 -11.45 -13.41 22.35
N ALA A 339 -12.72 -13.01 22.20
CA ALA A 339 -13.70 -13.75 21.41
C ALA A 339 -13.29 -13.86 19.94
N LEU A 340 -12.79 -12.76 19.36
CA LEU A 340 -12.29 -12.74 17.99
C LEU A 340 -11.07 -13.67 17.81
N LEU A 341 -10.06 -13.55 18.67
CA LEU A 341 -8.84 -14.38 18.59
C LEU A 341 -9.08 -15.86 18.89
N ALA A 342 -10.11 -16.17 19.69
CA ALA A 342 -10.53 -17.54 19.94
C ALA A 342 -11.16 -18.17 18.68
N GLY A 343 -11.95 -17.40 17.93
CA GLY A 343 -12.77 -17.90 16.83
C GLY A 343 -12.21 -17.69 15.42
N ARG A 344 -11.07 -17.02 15.24
CA ARG A 344 -10.54 -16.62 13.93
C ARG A 344 -9.08 -17.02 13.71
N ASP A 345 -8.70 -17.02 12.44
CA ASP A 345 -7.32 -17.22 11.98
C ASP A 345 -6.82 -15.96 11.28
N VAL A 346 -6.05 -15.14 11.99
CA VAL A 346 -5.78 -13.75 11.57
C VAL A 346 -4.32 -13.63 11.12
N TYR A 347 -4.10 -13.15 9.90
CA TYR A 347 -2.77 -13.01 9.32
C TYR A 347 -2.47 -11.56 8.98
N PHE A 348 -1.28 -11.08 9.33
CA PHE A 348 -0.78 -9.77 8.92
C PHE A 348 0.57 -9.94 8.22
N VAL A 349 0.72 -9.33 7.04
CA VAL A 349 1.95 -9.29 6.25
C VAL A 349 2.30 -7.82 6.02
N PRO A 350 3.14 -7.21 6.88
CA PRO A 350 3.36 -5.77 6.84
C PRO A 350 4.06 -5.26 5.58
N MET A 351 4.88 -6.10 4.93
CA MET A 351 5.75 -5.66 3.85
C MET A 351 5.78 -6.69 2.71
N VAL A 352 4.91 -6.52 1.72
CA VAL A 352 4.88 -7.35 0.51
C VAL A 352 6.05 -7.00 -0.43
N ASN A 353 6.45 -5.73 -0.50
CA ASN A 353 7.53 -5.21 -1.36
C ASN A 353 8.74 -4.72 -0.54
N PRO A 354 9.49 -5.62 0.13
CA PRO A 354 10.59 -5.21 0.99
C PRO A 354 11.73 -4.55 0.21
N ASP A 355 12.03 -5.00 -1.01
CA ASP A 355 13.13 -4.45 -1.80
C ASP A 355 12.84 -3.01 -2.24
N GLY A 356 11.61 -2.76 -2.69
CA GLY A 356 11.19 -1.42 -3.10
C GLY A 356 11.14 -0.46 -1.91
N ALA A 357 10.59 -0.90 -0.77
CA ALA A 357 10.51 -0.07 0.44
C ALA A 357 11.91 0.36 0.92
N GLU A 358 12.86 -0.58 0.98
CA GLU A 358 14.26 -0.30 1.31
C GLU A 358 14.94 0.63 0.31
N PHE A 359 14.60 0.51 -0.97
CA PHE A 359 15.12 1.41 -1.97
C PHE A 359 14.60 2.85 -1.81
N ASP A 360 13.32 3.03 -1.47
CA ASP A 360 12.68 4.36 -1.44
C ASP A 360 13.35 5.35 -0.48
N HIS A 361 13.96 4.87 0.59
CA HIS A 361 14.65 5.70 1.60
C HIS A 361 16.19 5.52 1.64
N SER A 362 16.75 4.67 0.78
CA SER A 362 18.14 4.18 0.85
C SER A 362 19.25 5.24 0.77
N LYS A 363 18.93 6.47 0.38
CA LYS A 363 19.88 7.58 0.18
C LYS A 363 19.73 8.68 1.24
N GLY A 364 19.17 8.35 2.40
CA GLY A 364 18.80 9.32 3.44
C GLY A 364 17.73 10.30 2.97
N ARG A 365 16.90 9.86 2.01
CA ARG A 365 16.07 10.71 1.19
C ARG A 365 14.96 9.87 0.55
N TYR A 366 13.73 10.38 0.56
CA TYR A 366 12.60 9.76 -0.14
C TYR A 366 12.76 9.88 -1.67
N LEU A 367 12.60 8.76 -2.38
CA LEU A 367 12.82 8.63 -3.82
C LEU A 367 11.53 8.62 -4.65
N MET A 368 10.36 8.53 -4.02
CA MET A 368 9.06 8.30 -4.67
C MET A 368 8.97 7.00 -5.44
N HIS A 369 9.77 6.00 -5.06
CA HIS A 369 9.75 4.71 -5.71
C HIS A 369 8.45 3.98 -5.38
N ARG A 370 7.77 3.45 -6.39
CA ARG A 370 6.48 2.77 -6.24
C ARG A 370 6.60 1.25 -6.40
N LYS A 371 7.36 0.82 -7.41
CA LYS A 371 7.40 -0.56 -7.91
C LYS A 371 8.28 -1.47 -7.04
N ASN A 372 8.37 -2.76 -7.39
CA ASN A 372 9.45 -3.61 -6.88
C ASN A 372 10.81 -3.27 -7.55
N MET A 373 11.83 -4.10 -7.35
CA MET A 373 13.20 -3.86 -7.84
C MET A 373 13.61 -4.72 -9.04
N ARG A 374 12.65 -5.25 -9.82
CA ARG A 374 12.92 -6.05 -11.03
C ARG A 374 13.81 -5.30 -12.00
N ARG A 375 14.89 -5.93 -12.49
CA ARG A 375 15.66 -5.38 -13.63
C ARG A 375 15.04 -5.85 -14.95
N ASN A 376 14.46 -4.93 -15.71
CA ASN A 376 13.88 -5.22 -17.00
C ASN A 376 14.96 -5.28 -18.10
N PRO A 377 14.75 -6.03 -19.21
CA PRO A 377 15.75 -6.16 -20.28
C PRO A 377 16.19 -4.83 -20.89
N ASN A 378 15.31 -3.83 -20.91
CA ASN A 378 15.59 -2.49 -21.43
C ASN A 378 16.30 -1.56 -20.41
N GLY A 379 16.73 -2.08 -19.27
CA GLY A 379 17.45 -1.33 -18.23
C GLY A 379 16.58 -0.59 -17.22
N THR A 380 15.26 -0.49 -17.46
CA THR A 380 14.32 0.10 -16.49
C THR A 380 14.16 -0.81 -15.26
N VAL A 381 13.70 -0.23 -14.15
CA VAL A 381 13.53 -0.94 -12.87
C VAL A 381 12.06 -1.02 -12.47
N GLY A 382 11.66 -2.20 -12.02
CA GLY A 382 10.44 -2.48 -11.28
C GLY A 382 9.23 -2.85 -12.13
N VAL A 383 8.33 -3.59 -11.49
CA VAL A 383 6.94 -3.89 -11.87
C VAL A 383 6.03 -3.37 -10.75
N ASP A 384 4.89 -2.80 -11.11
CA ASP A 384 3.85 -2.44 -10.15
C ASP A 384 3.17 -3.72 -9.68
N LEU A 385 3.41 -4.09 -8.41
CA LEU A 385 2.88 -5.32 -7.84
C LEU A 385 1.34 -5.33 -7.84
N ASN A 386 0.69 -4.17 -7.67
CA ASN A 386 -0.77 -4.06 -7.70
C ASN A 386 -1.33 -3.83 -9.11
N ARG A 387 -0.55 -4.20 -10.13
CA ARG A 387 -0.98 -4.41 -11.53
C ARG A 387 -0.57 -5.80 -12.05
N ASN A 388 0.00 -6.66 -11.20
CA ASN A 388 0.58 -7.94 -11.60
C ASN A 388 -0.26 -9.17 -11.22
N TYR A 389 -1.47 -9.01 -10.69
CA TYR A 389 -2.36 -10.13 -10.39
C TYR A 389 -3.12 -10.59 -11.65
N SER A 390 -3.56 -11.87 -11.69
CA SER A 390 -4.10 -12.51 -12.91
C SER A 390 -5.49 -12.09 -13.32
N TYR A 391 -6.32 -11.60 -12.40
CA TYR A 391 -7.72 -11.31 -12.73
C TYR A 391 -7.81 -10.09 -13.63
N LYS A 392 -8.32 -10.31 -14.85
CA LYS A 392 -8.50 -9.26 -15.88
C LYS A 392 -7.21 -8.50 -16.16
N TRP A 393 -6.07 -9.16 -16.04
CA TRP A 393 -4.76 -8.54 -16.16
C TRP A 393 -4.57 -7.82 -17.50
N GLY A 394 -4.21 -6.54 -17.43
CA GLY A 394 -3.91 -5.73 -18.61
C GLY A 394 -5.11 -5.29 -19.44
N THR A 395 -6.34 -5.36 -18.91
CA THR A 395 -7.54 -4.89 -19.62
C THR A 395 -7.77 -3.39 -19.52
N GLY A 396 -7.04 -2.68 -18.65
CA GLY A 396 -7.06 -1.22 -18.54
C GLY A 396 -6.30 -0.68 -17.32
N GLY A 397 -5.90 0.58 -17.37
CA GLY A 397 -5.23 1.31 -16.27
C GLY A 397 -3.91 0.72 -15.78
N ALA A 398 -3.25 -0.04 -16.64
CA ALA A 398 -2.02 -0.78 -16.35
C ALA A 398 -1.11 -0.75 -17.58
N SER A 399 0.04 -0.10 -17.47
CA SER A 399 0.94 0.13 -18.61
C SER A 399 1.67 -1.14 -19.04
N GLY A 400 1.80 -1.34 -20.35
CA GLY A 400 2.72 -2.33 -20.94
C GLY A 400 4.16 -1.83 -21.06
N SER A 401 4.43 -0.54 -20.79
CA SER A 401 5.76 0.05 -20.90
C SER A 401 6.58 -0.18 -19.63
N PRO A 402 7.75 -0.86 -19.67
CA PRO A 402 8.57 -1.12 -18.48
C PRO A 402 9.02 0.14 -17.72
N GLY A 403 9.09 1.28 -18.43
CA GLY A 403 9.46 2.56 -17.85
C GLY A 403 8.33 3.25 -17.08
N SER A 404 7.09 2.78 -17.16
CA SER A 404 5.94 3.34 -16.44
C SER A 404 5.96 2.92 -14.97
N ASP A 405 5.42 3.79 -14.10
CA ASP A 405 5.21 3.48 -12.67
C ASP A 405 4.03 2.53 -12.46
N THR A 406 3.16 2.35 -13.45
CA THR A 406 2.05 1.38 -13.47
C THR A 406 2.37 0.16 -14.37
N TYR A 407 3.65 -0.11 -14.64
CA TYR A 407 4.05 -1.23 -15.47
C TYR A 407 3.56 -2.56 -14.90
N ARG A 408 2.69 -3.26 -15.64
CA ARG A 408 2.00 -4.48 -15.21
C ARG A 408 2.85 -5.75 -15.17
N GLY A 409 4.08 -5.68 -15.67
CA GLY A 409 4.97 -6.82 -15.84
C GLY A 409 4.78 -7.57 -17.17
N PRO A 410 5.63 -8.56 -17.47
CA PRO A 410 5.57 -9.33 -18.71
C PRO A 410 4.42 -10.34 -18.79
N ASN A 411 3.89 -10.78 -17.65
CA ASN A 411 2.74 -11.69 -17.53
C ASN A 411 2.18 -11.57 -16.10
N PRO A 412 0.93 -12.02 -15.84
CA PRO A 412 0.42 -12.01 -14.48
C PRO A 412 1.22 -12.96 -13.59
N PHE A 413 1.45 -12.53 -12.34
CA PHE A 413 2.31 -13.15 -11.36
C PHE A 413 3.76 -13.35 -11.85
N SER A 414 4.27 -12.42 -12.65
CA SER A 414 5.68 -12.45 -13.07
C SER A 414 6.66 -12.15 -11.94
N GLU A 415 6.18 -11.53 -10.86
CA GLU A 415 7.00 -11.07 -9.74
C GLU A 415 6.94 -12.04 -8.56
N PRO A 416 8.08 -12.41 -7.95
CA PRO A 416 8.11 -13.35 -6.84
C PRO A 416 7.30 -12.86 -5.64
N GLU A 417 7.21 -11.54 -5.42
CA GLU A 417 6.39 -10.95 -4.35
C GLU A 417 4.90 -11.25 -4.54
N THR A 418 4.37 -11.08 -5.77
CA THR A 418 2.96 -11.41 -6.07
C THR A 418 2.70 -12.92 -6.11
N GLN A 419 3.68 -13.72 -6.53
CA GLN A 419 3.60 -15.18 -6.44
C GLN A 419 3.52 -15.64 -4.98
N ALA A 420 4.32 -15.05 -4.09
CA ALA A 420 4.29 -15.32 -2.66
C ALA A 420 2.91 -15.04 -2.04
N VAL A 421 2.29 -13.90 -2.38
CA VAL A 421 0.91 -13.58 -1.94
C VAL A 421 -0.09 -14.58 -2.53
N ARG A 422 -0.01 -14.88 -3.83
CA ARG A 422 -0.89 -15.82 -4.52
C ARG A 422 -0.85 -17.20 -3.84
N ASP A 423 0.34 -17.73 -3.63
CA ASP A 423 0.56 -19.08 -3.13
C ASP A 423 0.14 -19.18 -1.67
N PHE A 424 0.48 -18.17 -0.86
CA PHE A 424 0.05 -18.08 0.53
C PHE A 424 -1.48 -18.05 0.66
N VAL A 425 -2.16 -17.11 -0.02
CA VAL A 425 -3.62 -16.98 0.06
C VAL A 425 -4.32 -18.21 -0.53
N SER A 426 -3.81 -18.77 -1.63
CA SER A 426 -4.39 -19.98 -2.23
C SER A 426 -4.21 -21.23 -1.35
N GLY A 427 -3.17 -21.25 -0.52
CA GLY A 427 -2.93 -22.30 0.48
C GLY A 427 -3.84 -22.23 1.71
N LEU A 428 -4.64 -21.16 1.85
CA LEU A 428 -5.50 -20.92 3.02
C LEU A 428 -7.00 -21.03 2.66
N PRO A 429 -7.55 -22.24 2.52
CA PRO A 429 -8.95 -22.45 2.13
C PRO A 429 -9.97 -21.88 3.12
N ASN A 430 -9.54 -21.58 4.35
CA ASN A 430 -10.36 -20.98 5.41
C ASN A 430 -10.47 -19.45 5.32
N VAL A 431 -9.63 -18.78 4.53
CA VAL A 431 -9.67 -17.32 4.40
C VAL A 431 -10.91 -16.88 3.63
N ARG A 432 -11.60 -15.85 4.14
CA ARG A 432 -12.81 -15.27 3.53
C ARG A 432 -12.74 -13.78 3.31
N ILE A 433 -11.82 -13.10 3.99
CA ILE A 433 -11.61 -11.65 3.84
C ILE A 433 -10.12 -11.37 3.60
N LEU A 434 -9.84 -10.39 2.73
CA LEU A 434 -8.50 -9.86 2.52
C LEU A 434 -8.53 -8.33 2.50
N LEU A 435 -7.68 -7.67 3.29
CA LEU A 435 -7.52 -6.21 3.24
C LEU A 435 -6.08 -5.86 2.83
N SER A 436 -5.92 -5.06 1.78
CA SER A 436 -4.64 -4.45 1.41
C SER A 436 -4.60 -2.99 1.87
N TYR A 437 -3.65 -2.63 2.72
CA TYR A 437 -3.40 -1.26 3.12
C TYR A 437 -2.46 -0.58 2.12
N HIS A 438 -2.85 0.62 1.70
CA HIS A 438 -2.16 1.52 0.80
C HIS A 438 -2.13 2.93 1.41
N THR A 439 -1.38 3.85 0.82
CA THR A 439 -1.38 5.26 1.22
C THR A 439 -1.20 6.11 -0.03
N PHE A 440 -2.03 7.10 -0.30
CA PHE A 440 -2.95 7.84 0.59
C PHE A 440 -4.27 8.09 -0.14
N SER A 441 -5.26 8.65 0.56
CA SER A 441 -6.44 9.38 0.04
C SER A 441 -7.63 9.30 1.01
N GLU A 442 -7.52 8.55 2.12
CA GLU A 442 -8.64 8.27 3.04
C GLU A 442 -9.83 7.59 2.33
N LEU A 443 -9.57 6.48 1.62
CA LEU A 443 -10.57 5.72 0.85
C LEU A 443 -10.71 4.27 1.32
N ILE A 444 -11.91 3.73 1.12
CA ILE A 444 -12.23 2.31 1.27
C ILE A 444 -12.72 1.81 -0.09
N LEU A 445 -11.87 1.09 -0.79
CA LEU A 445 -12.13 0.58 -2.13
C LEU A 445 -12.56 -0.89 -2.07
N TYR A 446 -13.58 -1.22 -2.85
CA TYR A 446 -14.04 -2.60 -3.08
C TYR A 446 -14.15 -2.89 -4.59
N PRO A 447 -14.23 -4.16 -5.02
CA PRO A 447 -14.29 -4.50 -6.43
C PRO A 447 -15.49 -3.86 -7.16
N TRP A 448 -15.37 -3.56 -8.45
CA TRP A 448 -14.22 -3.83 -9.31
C TRP A 448 -13.33 -2.61 -9.52
N GLY A 449 -12.04 -2.86 -9.74
CA GLY A 449 -11.07 -1.93 -10.31
C GLY A 449 -11.08 -1.99 -11.84
N HIS A 450 -11.17 -3.18 -12.43
CA HIS A 450 -10.98 -3.37 -13.88
C HIS A 450 -12.17 -2.96 -14.77
N THR A 451 -13.34 -2.68 -14.17
CA THR A 451 -14.58 -2.30 -14.88
C THR A 451 -15.43 -1.35 -14.04
N TYR A 452 -16.22 -0.50 -14.69
CA TYR A 452 -17.25 0.31 -14.03
C TYR A 452 -18.53 -0.45 -13.73
N ASP A 453 -18.71 -1.62 -14.34
CA ASP A 453 -19.85 -2.47 -14.01
C ASP A 453 -19.77 -2.88 -12.54
N PRO A 454 -20.89 -2.95 -11.82
CA PRO A 454 -20.88 -3.42 -10.46
C PRO A 454 -20.64 -4.93 -10.39
N ILE A 455 -20.37 -5.43 -9.19
CA ILE A 455 -20.47 -6.87 -8.91
C ILE A 455 -21.86 -7.37 -9.29
N GLN A 456 -21.92 -8.33 -10.21
CA GLN A 456 -23.19 -8.85 -10.76
C GLN A 456 -24.01 -9.64 -9.72
N ASP A 457 -23.35 -10.30 -8.77
CA ASP A 457 -24.02 -10.91 -7.63
C ASP A 457 -24.56 -9.81 -6.71
N ALA A 458 -25.88 -9.62 -6.73
CA ALA A 458 -26.56 -8.59 -5.95
C ALA A 458 -26.37 -8.75 -4.44
N ARG A 459 -26.32 -9.99 -3.94
CA ARG A 459 -26.12 -10.27 -2.51
C ARG A 459 -24.70 -9.91 -2.08
N ALA A 460 -23.71 -10.25 -2.91
CA ALA A 460 -22.32 -9.87 -2.66
C ALA A 460 -22.15 -8.34 -2.74
N LEU A 461 -22.71 -7.69 -3.76
CA LEU A 461 -22.68 -6.24 -3.90
C LEU A 461 -23.28 -5.53 -2.68
N GLU A 462 -24.42 -6.01 -2.17
CA GLU A 462 -25.04 -5.46 -0.97
C GLU A 462 -24.15 -5.62 0.26
N ALA A 463 -23.55 -6.80 0.46
CA ALA A 463 -22.61 -7.06 1.55
C ALA A 463 -21.37 -6.15 1.47
N TYR A 464 -20.75 -6.01 0.29
CA TYR A 464 -19.63 -5.10 0.06
C TYR A 464 -19.96 -3.67 0.44
N ARG A 465 -21.10 -3.16 -0.06
CA ARG A 465 -21.55 -1.79 0.24
C ARG A 465 -21.86 -1.61 1.73
N ALA A 466 -22.44 -2.61 2.40
CA ALA A 466 -22.73 -2.55 3.83
C ALA A 466 -21.44 -2.51 4.67
N MET A 467 -20.48 -3.40 4.36
CA MET A 467 -19.16 -3.42 5.01
C MET A 467 -18.41 -2.10 4.80
N ALA A 468 -18.34 -1.63 3.56
CA ALA A 468 -17.63 -0.39 3.22
C ALA A 468 -18.23 0.83 3.94
N ARG A 469 -19.57 0.97 3.97
CA ARG A 469 -20.23 2.05 4.73
C ARG A 469 -19.97 1.95 6.23
N LYS A 470 -19.97 0.74 6.79
CA LYS A 470 -19.73 0.54 8.22
C LYS A 470 -18.31 0.92 8.61
N MET A 471 -17.33 0.51 7.81
CA MET A 471 -15.93 0.88 7.99
C MET A 471 -15.71 2.38 7.78
N ALA A 472 -16.36 2.99 6.78
CA ALA A 472 -16.33 4.44 6.56
C ALA A 472 -16.84 5.23 7.78
N ALA A 473 -17.90 4.76 8.43
CA ALA A 473 -18.41 5.37 9.66
C ALA A 473 -17.44 5.23 10.85
N MET A 474 -16.53 4.23 10.83
CA MET A 474 -15.51 4.04 11.86
C MET A 474 -14.27 4.91 11.62
N THR A 475 -13.85 5.06 10.37
CA THR A 475 -12.57 5.69 10.01
C THR A 475 -12.72 7.16 9.59
N GLY A 476 -13.87 7.53 9.03
CA GLY A 476 -14.06 8.78 8.29
C GLY A 476 -13.61 8.70 6.81
N TYR A 477 -13.16 7.54 6.33
CA TYR A 477 -12.72 7.35 4.95
C TYR A 477 -13.91 7.21 4.00
N ALA A 478 -13.76 7.64 2.75
CA ALA A 478 -14.84 7.56 1.76
C ALA A 478 -14.92 6.16 1.11
N PRO A 479 -16.07 5.48 1.14
CA PRO A 479 -16.23 4.17 0.54
C PRO A 479 -16.70 4.26 -0.91
N GLN A 480 -16.06 3.52 -1.82
CA GLN A 480 -16.48 3.46 -3.23
C GLN A 480 -16.00 2.19 -3.93
N GLN A 481 -16.62 1.86 -5.06
CA GLN A 481 -16.06 0.88 -5.98
C GLN A 481 -14.72 1.41 -6.49
N SER A 482 -13.69 0.56 -6.61
CA SER A 482 -12.33 0.97 -6.94
C SER A 482 -12.27 1.76 -8.26
N SER A 483 -13.02 1.33 -9.27
CA SER A 483 -13.13 2.00 -10.56
C SER A 483 -13.78 3.39 -10.53
N GLU A 484 -14.41 3.81 -9.42
CA GLU A 484 -14.85 5.21 -9.26
C GLU A 484 -13.65 6.17 -9.25
N LEU A 485 -12.44 5.70 -8.89
CA LEU A 485 -11.21 6.42 -9.19
C LEU A 485 -10.97 6.40 -10.70
N TYR A 486 -10.58 5.26 -11.23
CA TYR A 486 -10.34 5.00 -12.64
C TYR A 486 -10.22 3.50 -12.81
N ILE A 487 -10.43 3.00 -14.02
CA ILE A 487 -10.15 1.59 -14.36
C ILE A 487 -8.70 1.27 -14.01
N ALA A 488 -8.48 0.25 -13.18
CA ALA A 488 -7.19 -0.30 -12.84
C ALA A 488 -7.31 -1.83 -12.85
N SER A 489 -6.49 -2.52 -13.64
CA SER A 489 -6.56 -3.98 -13.77
C SER A 489 -5.34 -4.69 -13.20
N GLY A 490 -5.51 -5.96 -12.83
CA GLY A 490 -4.45 -6.77 -12.25
C GLY A 490 -4.11 -6.40 -10.80
N ASP A 491 -5.08 -5.86 -10.05
CA ASP A 491 -4.92 -5.56 -8.62
C ASP A 491 -5.30 -6.74 -7.72
N THR A 492 -4.84 -6.66 -6.47
CA THR A 492 -5.03 -7.71 -5.44
C THR A 492 -6.50 -7.89 -5.06
N THR A 493 -7.27 -6.81 -5.02
CA THR A 493 -8.66 -6.80 -4.55
C THR A 493 -9.59 -7.48 -5.55
N ASP A 494 -9.44 -7.14 -6.83
CA ASP A 494 -10.15 -7.77 -7.93
C ASP A 494 -9.77 -9.26 -8.06
N TRP A 495 -8.50 -9.60 -7.89
CA TRP A 495 -8.06 -11.00 -7.91
C TRP A 495 -8.66 -11.85 -6.78
N ALA A 496 -8.59 -11.35 -5.55
CA ALA A 496 -9.09 -12.07 -4.38
C ALA A 496 -10.60 -12.35 -4.51
N TRP A 497 -11.39 -11.38 -4.98
CA TRP A 497 -12.82 -11.59 -5.21
C TRP A 497 -13.08 -12.44 -6.46
N GLY A 498 -12.53 -12.03 -7.60
CA GLY A 498 -12.87 -12.57 -8.91
C GLY A 498 -12.37 -13.99 -9.19
N GLU A 499 -11.28 -14.42 -8.56
CA GLU A 499 -10.77 -15.79 -8.71
C GLU A 499 -10.97 -16.67 -7.48
N LYS A 500 -11.01 -16.08 -6.28
CA LYS A 500 -11.04 -16.85 -5.01
C LYS A 500 -12.36 -16.73 -4.26
N GLY A 501 -13.24 -15.80 -4.62
CA GLY A 501 -14.46 -15.51 -3.87
C GLY A 501 -14.19 -14.96 -2.46
N ILE A 502 -13.00 -14.41 -2.23
CA ILE A 502 -12.59 -13.79 -0.97
C ILE A 502 -13.05 -12.33 -0.98
N PHE A 503 -13.80 -11.91 0.04
CA PHE A 503 -14.22 -10.52 0.18
C PHE A 503 -13.01 -9.63 0.42
N SER A 504 -12.58 -8.90 -0.62
CA SER A 504 -11.39 -8.07 -0.54
C SER A 504 -11.66 -6.57 -0.59
N PHE A 505 -10.88 -5.81 0.17
CA PHE A 505 -10.87 -4.36 0.19
C PHE A 505 -9.46 -3.82 0.02
N THR A 506 -9.36 -2.60 -0.50
CA THR A 506 -8.15 -1.78 -0.46
C THR A 506 -8.45 -0.54 0.39
N PHE A 507 -7.60 -0.24 1.36
CA PHE A 507 -7.67 1.00 2.13
C PHE A 507 -6.57 1.94 1.66
N GLU A 508 -6.96 3.12 1.18
CA GLU A 508 -6.02 4.23 0.99
C GLU A 508 -6.00 5.03 2.28
N LEU A 509 -4.92 4.90 3.07
CA LEU A 509 -4.82 5.49 4.40
C LEU A 509 -4.69 7.03 4.36
N THR A 510 -4.67 7.64 5.55
CA THR A 510 -4.35 9.06 5.75
C THR A 510 -2.99 9.41 5.15
N PRO A 511 -2.77 10.63 4.62
CA PRO A 511 -3.68 11.78 4.57
C PRO A 511 -4.65 11.74 3.37
N ALA A 512 -5.51 12.75 3.25
CA ALA A 512 -6.50 12.80 2.16
C ALA A 512 -5.92 13.32 0.83
N SER A 513 -4.72 13.89 0.82
CA SER A 513 -4.13 14.51 -0.38
C SER A 513 -2.60 14.68 -0.28
N MET A 514 -1.95 14.91 -1.42
CA MET A 514 -0.55 15.32 -1.50
C MET A 514 -0.26 16.58 -0.71
N GLY A 515 -1.18 17.55 -0.73
CA GLY A 515 -1.04 18.82 0.00
C GLY A 515 -1.02 18.67 1.52
N GLN A 516 -1.40 17.50 2.04
CA GLN A 516 -1.38 17.16 3.46
C GLN A 516 -0.26 16.18 3.84
N GLY A 517 0.69 15.93 2.92
CA GLY A 517 1.83 15.04 3.14
C GLY A 517 1.90 13.89 2.14
N GLY A 518 0.80 13.56 1.46
CA GLY A 518 0.76 12.48 0.47
C GLY A 518 1.35 11.17 0.99
N PHE A 519 2.33 10.64 0.26
CA PHE A 519 3.05 9.40 0.63
C PHE A 519 3.94 9.54 1.89
N TYR A 520 4.30 10.76 2.27
CA TYR A 520 5.24 11.03 3.38
C TYR A 520 4.64 12.02 4.40
N PRO A 521 3.55 11.66 5.10
CA PRO A 521 2.90 12.55 6.08
C PRO A 521 3.69 12.73 7.39
N GLY A 522 4.85 12.08 7.48
CA GLY A 522 5.74 12.07 8.64
C GLY A 522 5.31 11.08 9.73
N ALA A 523 6.24 10.71 10.62
CA ALA A 523 6.01 9.69 11.66
C ALA A 523 4.88 10.05 12.64
N LYS A 524 4.61 11.34 12.86
CA LYS A 524 3.53 11.81 13.73
C LYS A 524 2.14 11.35 13.27
N ALA A 525 1.99 10.97 12.00
CA ALA A 525 0.75 10.40 11.47
C ALA A 525 0.51 8.95 11.92
N ILE A 526 1.55 8.22 12.33
CA ILE A 526 1.47 6.78 12.63
C ILE A 526 0.43 6.48 13.74
N PRO A 527 0.50 7.09 14.94
CA PRO A 527 -0.40 6.69 16.03
C PRO A 527 -1.88 6.91 15.70
N ALA A 528 -2.21 8.08 15.13
CA ALA A 528 -3.59 8.43 14.78
C ALA A 528 -4.12 7.55 13.63
N THR A 529 -3.26 7.19 12.68
CA THR A 529 -3.66 6.30 11.56
C THR A 529 -3.89 4.88 12.04
N VAL A 530 -3.00 4.35 12.90
CA VAL A 530 -3.18 3.03 13.53
C VAL A 530 -4.49 3.01 14.32
N GLU A 531 -4.71 4.01 15.18
CA GLU A 531 -5.91 4.10 16.02
C GLU A 531 -7.21 4.06 15.19
N ARG A 532 -7.27 4.87 14.13
CA ARG A 532 -8.41 4.90 13.19
C ARG A 532 -8.68 3.55 12.53
N ASN A 533 -7.66 2.71 12.36
CA ASN A 533 -7.76 1.44 11.66
C ASN A 533 -7.94 0.20 12.57
N ILE A 534 -7.94 0.36 13.90
CA ILE A 534 -8.22 -0.74 14.84
C ILE A 534 -9.68 -1.21 14.72
N ALA A 535 -10.64 -0.28 14.80
CA ALA A 535 -12.06 -0.61 14.74
C ALA A 535 -12.48 -1.35 13.45
N PRO A 536 -12.10 -0.91 12.23
CA PRO A 536 -12.42 -1.65 11.01
C PRO A 536 -11.69 -3.01 10.96
N ALA A 537 -10.45 -3.13 11.47
CA ALA A 537 -9.77 -4.43 11.54
C ALA A 537 -10.52 -5.43 12.42
N LEU A 538 -10.98 -5.02 13.61
CA LEU A 538 -11.81 -5.86 14.48
C LEU A 538 -13.13 -6.26 13.81
N TYR A 539 -13.76 -5.33 13.09
CA TYR A 539 -14.99 -5.58 12.35
C TYR A 539 -14.81 -6.63 11.23
N LEU A 540 -13.72 -6.53 10.46
CA LEU A 540 -13.41 -7.51 9.44
C LEU A 540 -13.06 -8.88 10.03
N ILE A 541 -12.34 -8.92 11.16
CA ILE A 541 -12.07 -10.17 11.89
C ILE A 541 -13.39 -10.82 12.35
N ASP A 542 -14.35 -10.04 12.87
CA ASP A 542 -15.68 -10.55 13.27
C ASP A 542 -16.42 -11.22 12.10
N LEU A 543 -16.35 -10.61 10.92
CA LEU A 543 -17.07 -11.05 9.72
C LEU A 543 -16.35 -12.14 8.91
N ALA A 544 -15.15 -12.55 9.31
CA ALA A 544 -14.38 -13.53 8.53
C ALA A 544 -15.03 -14.92 8.45
N ASP A 545 -16.05 -15.22 9.25
CA ASP A 545 -16.87 -16.43 9.12
C ASP A 545 -17.92 -16.35 8.01
N ASP A 546 -18.63 -15.23 7.93
CA ASP A 546 -19.64 -14.95 6.93
C ASP A 546 -19.74 -13.42 6.66
N PRO A 547 -19.05 -12.92 5.62
CA PRO A 547 -19.12 -11.52 5.23
C PRO A 547 -20.54 -11.04 4.88
N TYR A 548 -21.43 -11.95 4.47
CA TYR A 548 -22.81 -11.59 4.12
C TYR A 548 -23.64 -11.17 5.33
N ARG A 549 -23.22 -11.50 6.56
CA ARG A 549 -23.84 -11.00 7.80
C ARG A 549 -23.92 -9.47 7.83
N ALA A 550 -23.00 -8.78 7.13
CA ALA A 550 -22.98 -7.31 7.06
C ALA A 550 -24.25 -6.71 6.42
N ALA A 551 -24.87 -7.41 5.47
CA ALA A 551 -26.11 -6.97 4.84
C ALA A 551 -27.37 -7.42 5.62
N ALA A 552 -27.26 -8.49 6.41
CA ALA A 552 -28.39 -9.05 7.16
C ALA A 552 -28.74 -8.26 8.42
N SER A 553 -27.81 -7.49 8.97
CA SER A 553 -28.05 -6.56 10.08
C SER A 553 -28.90 -5.38 9.60
N LYS A 554 -30.22 -5.46 9.78
CA LYS A 554 -31.13 -4.32 9.59
C LYS A 554 -30.56 -3.09 10.30
N PRO A 555 -30.64 -1.88 9.70
CA PRO A 555 -30.31 -0.67 10.43
C PRO A 555 -31.26 -0.58 11.62
N THR A 556 -30.70 -0.57 12.84
CA THR A 556 -31.45 -0.11 14.01
C THR A 556 -31.79 1.35 13.75
N SER A 557 -33.08 1.58 13.49
CA SER A 557 -33.73 2.88 13.26
C SER A 557 -33.47 3.86 14.39
#